data_AF-A0AAV0EQD0-F1
#
_entry.id   AF-A0AAV0EQD0-F1
#
_cell.length_a   1.000
_cell.length_b   1.000
_cell.length_c   1.000
_cell.angle_alpha   90.00
_cell.angle_beta   90.00
_cell.angle_gamma   90.00
#
_symmetry.space_group_name_H-M   'P 1'
#
loop_
_entity.id
_entity.type
_entity.pdbx_description
1 polymer ?
#
loop_
_entity_poly.entity_id
_entity_poly.type
_entity_poly.pdbx_seq_one_letter_code
_entity_poly.pdbx_strand_id
1 'polypeptide(L)'
;MKKICMAFPMLLDIMKIESKTWLYNLYSNEQWLNDQHMEVGMYYLSVKRLQYKLKQQYATNRAFFIQILRREHEKILKGQGTVHEAADDDEIMHSVQGSTSKFALHWCDCQFVYFPLNTGQHWVLLVLDIKNRKVRVYNSSSRRGDSLKDIRPFIPCIKVLLPKIMDYYNVHANSGEEPMGGKELQIEAVESCPQQTNAGDCGMFVLKIAEFLIMDMELDGIDADEMPMFRQKMATE
;
A
#
# COMPACT_ATOMS: atom_id res chain seq x y z
N MET A 1 2.83 -17.48 -33.30
CA MET A 1 3.77 -16.35 -33.18
C MET A 1 3.97 -16.03 -31.71
N LYS A 2 5.17 -16.34 -31.17
CA LYS A 2 5.54 -16.00 -29.78
C LYS A 2 5.64 -14.48 -29.68
N LYS A 3 4.80 -13.84 -28.86
CA LYS A 3 5.03 -12.44 -28.46
C LYS A 3 6.29 -12.42 -27.61
N ILE A 4 7.34 -11.81 -28.15
CA ILE A 4 8.53 -11.45 -27.41
C ILE A 4 8.06 -10.51 -26.30
N CYS A 5 8.08 -11.00 -25.06
CA CYS A 5 7.96 -10.16 -23.88
C CYS A 5 9.19 -9.27 -23.92
N MET A 6 9.01 -7.97 -24.19
CA MET A 6 10.09 -7.01 -24.00
C MET A 6 10.38 -7.01 -22.51
N ALA A 7 11.43 -7.73 -22.11
CA ALA A 7 11.98 -7.63 -20.77
C ALA A 7 12.51 -6.20 -20.67
N PHE A 8 11.75 -5.33 -20.01
CA PHE A 8 12.30 -4.07 -19.55
C PHE A 8 13.44 -4.43 -18.59
N PRO A 9 14.69 -3.99 -18.84
CA PRO A 9 15.76 -4.23 -17.89
C PRO A 9 15.34 -3.64 -16.54
N MET A 10 15.42 -4.49 -15.51
CA MET A 10 15.04 -4.15 -14.15
C MET A 10 16.12 -3.22 -13.58
N LEU A 11 15.93 -1.92 -13.74
CA LEU A 11 16.74 -0.92 -13.05
C LEU A 11 16.25 -0.81 -11.61
N LEU A 12 16.84 -1.62 -10.73
CA LEU A 12 16.81 -1.45 -9.27
C LEU A 12 17.69 -0.27 -8.81
N ASP A 13 18.36 0.44 -9.73
CA ASP A 13 19.28 1.57 -9.50
C ASP A 13 18.73 2.72 -8.63
N ILE A 14 17.44 2.68 -8.27
CA ILE A 14 16.80 3.66 -7.38
C ILE A 14 16.87 3.22 -5.90
N MET A 15 17.10 1.94 -5.61
CA MET A 15 17.07 1.39 -4.25
C MET A 15 18.40 0.77 -3.87
N LYS A 16 19.14 1.47 -3.01
CA LYS A 16 20.37 0.95 -2.41
C LYS A 16 20.01 -0.07 -1.33
N ILE A 17 20.20 -1.35 -1.63
CA ILE A 17 20.05 -2.43 -0.65
C ILE A 17 21.30 -2.45 0.24
N GLU A 18 21.14 -2.09 1.51
CA GLU A 18 22.27 -1.92 2.43
C GLU A 18 22.69 -3.24 3.09
N SER A 19 21.78 -4.21 3.18
CA SER A 19 22.04 -5.50 3.84
C SER A 19 22.31 -6.63 2.85
N LYS A 20 23.42 -7.35 3.06
CA LYS A 20 23.72 -8.61 2.35
C LYS A 20 22.72 -9.73 2.65
N THR A 21 21.98 -9.64 3.75
CA THR A 21 20.96 -10.63 4.12
C THR A 21 19.58 -10.31 3.53
N TRP A 22 19.43 -9.20 2.79
CA TRP A 22 18.12 -8.80 2.24
C TRP A 22 17.50 -9.90 1.38
N LEU A 23 18.23 -10.43 0.38
CA LEU A 23 17.72 -11.53 -0.45
C LEU A 23 17.42 -12.80 0.36
N TYR A 24 18.25 -13.10 1.35
CA TYR A 24 18.03 -14.24 2.24
C TYR A 24 16.75 -14.08 3.07
N ASN A 25 16.48 -12.86 3.58
CA ASN A 25 15.28 -12.56 4.36
C ASN A 25 14.01 -12.59 3.51
N LEU A 26 14.11 -12.21 2.23
CA LEU A 26 13.02 -12.36 1.29
C LEU A 26 12.75 -13.85 1.00
N TYR A 27 13.80 -14.59 0.66
CA TYR A 27 13.73 -16.00 0.25
C TYR A 27 13.32 -16.95 1.37
N SER A 28 13.81 -16.72 2.59
CA SER A 28 13.60 -17.60 3.75
C SER A 28 12.20 -17.44 4.33
N ASN A 29 11.53 -18.56 4.59
CA ASN A 29 10.15 -18.64 5.08
C ASN A 29 9.97 -18.29 6.57
N GLU A 30 11.06 -18.07 7.31
CA GLU A 30 11.02 -17.72 8.74
C GLU A 30 11.36 -16.24 9.01
N GLN A 31 11.72 -15.49 7.96
CA GLN A 31 12.24 -14.13 8.09
C GLN A 31 11.16 -13.08 7.84
N TRP A 32 11.26 -11.98 8.59
CA TRP A 32 10.31 -10.88 8.55
C TRP A 32 10.70 -9.93 7.42
N LEU A 33 9.71 -9.53 6.62
CA LEU A 33 9.92 -8.45 5.66
C LEU A 33 10.02 -7.12 6.41
N ASN A 34 11.07 -6.36 6.11
CA ASN A 34 11.26 -5.01 6.62
C ASN A 34 10.75 -3.96 5.62
N ASP A 35 10.87 -2.68 5.98
CA ASP A 35 10.38 -1.57 5.16
C ASP A 35 11.00 -1.56 3.74
N GLN A 36 12.29 -1.89 3.60
CA GLN A 36 12.94 -1.97 2.28
C GLN A 36 12.34 -3.07 1.39
N HIS A 37 11.99 -4.22 1.96
CA HIS A 37 11.30 -5.27 1.20
C HIS A 37 9.93 -4.80 0.72
N MET A 38 9.19 -4.12 1.58
CA MET A 38 7.87 -3.58 1.24
C MET A 38 7.96 -2.50 0.17
N GLU A 39 8.93 -1.60 0.25
CA GLU A 39 9.17 -0.59 -0.78
C GLU A 39 9.45 -1.23 -2.14
N VAL A 40 10.35 -2.22 -2.18
CA VAL A 40 10.68 -2.95 -3.42
C VAL A 40 9.46 -3.68 -3.97
N GLY A 41 8.73 -4.40 -3.11
CA GLY A 41 7.53 -5.14 -3.50
C GLY A 41 6.44 -4.24 -4.06
N MET A 42 6.12 -3.14 -3.39
CA MET A 42 5.12 -2.17 -3.85
C MET A 42 5.55 -1.47 -5.15
N TYR A 43 6.83 -1.12 -5.28
CA TYR A 43 7.37 -0.60 -6.54
C TYR A 43 7.19 -1.59 -7.68
N TYR A 44 7.49 -2.87 -7.46
CA TYR A 44 7.30 -3.91 -8.46
C TYR A 44 5.83 -4.07 -8.87
N LEU A 45 4.89 -3.94 -7.93
CA LEU A 45 3.47 -3.89 -8.26
C LEU A 45 3.12 -2.71 -9.17
N SER A 46 3.74 -1.54 -9.01
CA SER A 46 3.58 -0.44 -9.98
C SER A 46 4.15 -0.77 -11.37
N VAL A 47 5.26 -1.51 -11.45
CA VAL A 47 5.83 -1.99 -12.72
C VAL A 47 4.88 -2.97 -13.42
N LYS A 48 4.26 -3.89 -12.67
CA LYS A 48 3.32 -4.89 -13.20
C LYS A 48 2.15 -4.27 -13.96
N ARG A 49 1.67 -3.08 -13.55
CA ARG A 49 0.63 -2.33 -14.29
C ARG A 49 0.97 -2.21 -15.77
N LEU A 50 2.20 -1.82 -16.07
CA LEU A 50 2.69 -1.59 -17.43
C LEU A 50 3.01 -2.90 -18.14
N GLN A 51 3.69 -3.82 -17.44
CA GLN A 51 4.10 -5.11 -18.00
C GLN A 51 2.89 -5.94 -18.46
N TYR A 52 1.85 -6.01 -17.63
CA TYR A 52 0.64 -6.78 -17.91
C TYR A 52 -0.47 -5.95 -18.56
N LYS A 53 -0.24 -4.66 -18.81
CA LYS A 53 -1.23 -3.72 -19.39
C LYS A 53 -2.57 -3.76 -18.65
N LEU A 54 -2.48 -3.69 -17.32
CA LEU A 54 -3.65 -3.77 -16.45
C LEU A 54 -4.60 -2.60 -16.74
N LYS A 55 -5.91 -2.88 -16.72
CA LYS A 55 -6.94 -1.86 -16.91
C LYS A 55 -7.12 -0.98 -15.67
N GLN A 56 -6.91 -1.57 -14.50
CA GLN A 56 -7.01 -0.86 -13.22
C GLN A 56 -5.94 0.24 -13.16
N GLN A 57 -6.36 1.47 -12.89
CA GLN A 57 -5.45 2.57 -12.58
C GLN A 57 -5.33 2.68 -11.06
N TYR A 58 -4.10 2.56 -10.58
CA TYR A 58 -3.81 2.58 -9.14
C TYR A 58 -2.44 3.17 -8.85
N ALA A 59 -2.30 3.66 -7.63
CA ALA A 59 -1.02 4.04 -7.04
C ALA A 59 -0.66 3.07 -5.90
N THR A 60 0.63 2.80 -5.75
CA THR A 60 1.19 2.09 -4.59
C THR A 60 1.99 3.07 -3.76
N ASN A 61 1.87 3.01 -2.43
CA ASN A 61 2.57 3.90 -1.51
C ASN A 61 3.72 3.22 -0.77
N ARG A 62 4.59 4.05 -0.19
CA ARG A 62 5.69 3.62 0.69
C ARG A 62 5.16 3.29 2.09
N ALA A 63 5.90 2.45 2.81
CA ALA A 63 5.52 1.91 4.13
C ALA A 63 5.25 2.95 5.24
N PHE A 64 5.85 4.13 5.12
CA PHE A 64 5.78 5.16 6.15
C PHE A 64 4.71 6.23 5.87
N PHE A 65 4.04 6.23 4.71
CA PHE A 65 3.07 7.29 4.34
C PHE A 65 2.04 7.52 5.44
N ILE A 66 1.43 6.44 5.95
CA ILE A 66 0.40 6.50 7.00
C ILE A 66 0.99 6.90 8.36
N GLN A 67 2.26 6.59 8.62
CA GLN A 67 2.96 7.02 9.84
C GLN A 67 3.21 8.53 9.81
N ILE A 68 3.65 9.07 8.67
CA ILE A 68 3.79 10.51 8.44
C ILE A 68 2.43 11.20 8.57
N LEU A 69 1.40 10.68 7.92
CA LEU A 69 0.04 11.21 8.02
C LEU A 69 -0.45 11.26 9.48
N ARG A 70 -0.17 10.21 10.27
CA ARG A 70 -0.48 10.19 11.70
C ARG A 70 0.29 11.27 12.47
N ARG A 71 1.61 11.39 12.23
CA ARG A 71 2.46 12.41 12.87
C ARG A 71 1.94 13.82 12.59
N GLU A 72 1.60 14.13 11.34
CA GLU A 72 1.07 15.44 10.96
C GLU A 72 -0.32 15.69 11.57
N HIS A 73 -1.18 14.67 11.60
CA HIS A 73 -2.48 14.76 12.26
C HIS A 73 -2.34 15.07 13.75
N GLU A 74 -1.41 14.42 14.45
CA GLU A 74 -1.14 14.68 15.86
C GLU A 74 -0.62 16.12 16.11
N LYS A 75 0.20 16.68 15.20
CA LYS A 75 0.62 18.09 15.27
C LYS A 75 -0.57 19.04 15.12
N ILE A 76 -1.43 18.79 14.15
CA ILE A 76 -2.64 19.61 13.90
C ILE A 76 -3.55 19.60 15.14
N LEU A 77 -3.78 18.42 15.75
CA LEU A 77 -4.59 18.32 16.97
C LEU A 77 -4.01 19.09 18.16
N LYS A 78 -2.69 19.27 18.21
CA LYS A 78 -2.00 20.07 19.23
C LYS A 78 -1.94 21.57 18.89
N GLY A 79 -2.50 21.99 17.76
CA GLY A 79 -2.39 23.37 17.26
C GLY A 79 -0.97 23.74 16.81
N GLN A 80 -0.15 22.73 16.48
CA GLN A 80 1.27 22.88 16.10
C GLN A 80 1.49 22.76 14.59
N GLY A 81 0.41 22.74 13.81
CA GLY A 81 0.48 22.66 12.36
C GLY A 81 -0.90 22.77 11.72
N THR A 82 -0.91 22.89 10.40
CA THR A 82 -2.10 23.05 9.58
C THR A 82 -2.21 21.91 8.56
N VAL A 83 -3.38 21.77 7.95
CA VAL A 83 -3.59 20.83 6.84
C VAL A 83 -2.69 21.16 5.65
N HIS A 84 -2.44 22.44 5.40
CA HIS A 84 -1.57 22.92 4.32
C HIS A 84 -0.12 22.47 4.55
N GLU A 85 0.43 22.72 5.74
CA GLU A 85 1.79 22.25 6.10
C GLU A 85 1.91 20.72 6.07
N ALA A 86 0.86 20.00 6.46
CA ALA A 86 0.83 18.54 6.34
C ALA A 86 0.79 18.07 4.88
N ALA A 87 0.11 18.80 3.99
CA ALA A 87 0.10 18.49 2.57
C ALA A 87 1.47 18.76 1.93
N ASP A 88 2.14 19.83 2.34
CA ASP A 88 3.47 20.21 1.85
C ASP A 88 4.62 19.31 2.36
N ASP A 89 4.35 18.31 3.23
CA ASP A 89 5.34 17.28 3.55
C ASP A 89 5.73 16.53 2.26
N ASP A 90 7.04 16.49 1.96
CA ASP A 90 7.57 15.97 0.68
C ASP A 90 7.04 14.58 0.35
N GLU A 91 6.94 13.68 1.33
CA GLU A 91 6.49 12.31 1.10
C GLU A 91 4.99 12.25 0.82
N ILE A 92 4.18 13.10 1.48
CA ILE A 92 2.74 13.21 1.19
C ILE A 92 2.53 13.81 -0.20
N MET A 93 3.16 14.95 -0.48
CA MET A 93 3.05 15.66 -1.74
C MET A 93 3.44 14.78 -2.93
N HIS A 94 4.65 14.20 -2.90
CA HIS A 94 5.13 13.37 -4.00
C HIS A 94 4.27 12.13 -4.21
N SER A 95 3.74 11.54 -3.13
CA SER A 95 2.87 10.37 -3.20
C SER A 95 1.54 10.67 -3.87
N VAL A 96 0.88 11.76 -3.50
CA VAL A 96 -0.44 12.13 -4.05
C VAL A 96 -0.34 12.61 -5.49
N GLN A 97 0.71 13.38 -5.80
CA GLN A 97 0.98 13.87 -7.16
C GLN A 97 1.57 12.81 -8.09
N GLY A 98 1.96 11.64 -7.58
CA GLY A 98 2.49 10.55 -8.40
C GLY A 98 3.93 10.77 -8.87
N SER A 99 4.75 11.51 -8.12
CA SER A 99 6.13 11.82 -8.47
C SER A 99 7.18 11.02 -7.67
N THR A 100 6.76 10.06 -6.85
CA THR A 100 7.65 9.17 -6.07
C THR A 100 8.50 8.22 -6.93
N SER A 101 8.04 7.89 -8.14
CA SER A 101 8.82 7.09 -9.09
C SER A 101 8.31 7.29 -10.53
N LYS A 102 9.10 6.86 -11.51
CA LYS A 102 8.71 6.87 -12.94
C LYS A 102 7.44 6.07 -13.29
N PHE A 103 6.97 5.21 -12.38
CA PHE A 103 5.79 4.37 -12.58
C PHE A 103 4.62 4.74 -11.66
N ALA A 104 4.81 5.70 -10.76
CA ALA A 104 3.73 6.22 -9.94
C ALA A 104 2.70 6.95 -10.81
N LEU A 105 1.47 6.99 -10.32
CA LEU A 105 0.38 7.75 -10.94
C LEU A 105 -0.08 8.82 -9.97
N HIS A 106 -0.50 9.95 -10.52
CA HIS A 106 -1.22 10.94 -9.75
C HIS A 106 -2.53 10.31 -9.26
N TRP A 107 -2.88 10.54 -7.99
CA TRP A 107 -4.08 9.92 -7.42
C TRP A 107 -5.37 10.33 -8.13
N CYS A 108 -5.41 11.48 -8.82
CA CYS A 108 -6.58 11.89 -9.60
C CYS A 108 -6.85 10.99 -10.80
N ASP A 109 -5.83 10.28 -11.29
CA ASP A 109 -5.97 9.29 -12.36
C ASP A 109 -6.21 7.87 -11.83
N CYS A 110 -6.30 7.71 -10.51
CA CYS A 110 -6.39 6.40 -9.86
C CYS A 110 -7.81 6.10 -9.39
N GLN A 111 -8.17 4.81 -9.40
CA GLN A 111 -9.36 4.29 -8.73
C GLN A 111 -9.03 3.82 -7.31
N PHE A 112 -7.82 3.27 -7.15
CA PHE A 112 -7.35 2.70 -5.90
C PHE A 112 -5.97 3.21 -5.51
N VAL A 113 -5.73 3.28 -4.20
CA VAL A 113 -4.40 3.53 -3.65
C VAL A 113 -4.08 2.48 -2.59
N TYR A 114 -2.95 1.79 -2.77
CA TYR A 114 -2.51 0.69 -1.91
C TYR A 114 -1.42 1.18 -0.95
N PHE A 115 -1.66 1.03 0.36
CA PHE A 115 -0.71 1.40 1.41
C PHE A 115 -0.31 0.16 2.21
N PRO A 116 0.97 -0.26 2.17
CA PRO A 116 1.49 -1.13 3.22
C PRO A 116 1.62 -0.31 4.51
N LEU A 117 1.03 -0.79 5.60
CA LEU A 117 1.13 -0.17 6.93
C LEU A 117 1.88 -1.10 7.87
N ASN A 118 3.02 -0.63 8.37
CA ASN A 118 3.70 -1.24 9.51
C ASN A 118 3.12 -0.68 10.81
N THR A 119 2.51 -1.54 11.63
CA THR A 119 1.98 -1.15 12.96
C THR A 119 3.03 -1.23 14.07
N GLY A 120 4.28 -1.56 13.72
CA GLY A 120 5.42 -1.78 14.61
C GLY A 120 5.66 -3.25 14.95
N GLN A 121 4.67 -4.12 14.77
CA GLN A 121 4.78 -5.57 15.02
C GLN A 121 4.10 -6.40 13.92
N HIS A 122 3.42 -5.77 12.97
CA HIS A 122 2.60 -6.44 11.97
C HIS A 122 2.45 -5.58 10.72
N TRP A 123 2.39 -6.21 9.57
CA TRP A 123 2.07 -5.56 8.30
C TRP A 123 0.60 -5.73 7.98
N VAL A 124 -0.06 -4.62 7.63
CA VAL A 124 -1.46 -4.58 7.21
C VAL A 124 -1.55 -3.87 5.88
N LEU A 125 -2.38 -4.36 4.95
CA LEU A 125 -2.65 -3.67 3.69
C LEU A 125 -3.89 -2.79 3.87
N LEU A 126 -3.76 -1.52 3.55
CA LEU A 126 -4.88 -0.59 3.41
C LEU A 126 -5.10 -0.29 1.93
N VAL A 127 -6.34 -0.34 1.48
CA VAL A 127 -6.71 0.03 0.10
C VAL A 127 -7.75 1.13 0.14
N LEU A 128 -7.34 2.34 -0.24
CA LEU A 128 -8.26 3.45 -0.47
C LEU A 128 -8.98 3.22 -1.79
N ASP A 129 -10.30 3.12 -1.72
CA ASP A 129 -11.22 3.20 -2.84
C ASP A 129 -11.69 4.65 -2.94
N ILE A 130 -11.14 5.38 -3.91
CA ILE A 130 -11.34 6.84 -4.03
C ILE A 130 -12.83 7.11 -4.27
N LYS A 131 -13.41 6.43 -5.26
CA LYS A 131 -14.82 6.56 -5.65
C LYS A 131 -15.78 6.26 -4.51
N ASN A 132 -15.57 5.15 -3.81
CA ASN A 132 -16.45 4.74 -2.71
C ASN A 132 -16.10 5.40 -1.37
N ARG A 133 -15.08 6.29 -1.34
CA ARG A 133 -14.67 7.08 -0.18
C ARG A 133 -14.44 6.22 1.07
N LYS A 134 -13.77 5.09 0.87
CA LYS A 134 -13.53 4.13 1.94
C LYS A 134 -12.17 3.49 1.86
N VAL A 135 -11.66 3.10 3.02
CA VAL A 135 -10.43 2.33 3.16
C VAL A 135 -10.79 0.91 3.57
N ARG A 136 -10.41 -0.05 2.72
CA ARG A 136 -10.50 -1.48 3.03
C ARG A 136 -9.25 -1.92 3.76
N VAL A 137 -9.42 -2.69 4.82
CA VAL A 137 -8.35 -3.16 5.69
C VAL A 137 -8.23 -4.67 5.54
N TYR A 138 -7.10 -5.11 5.00
CA TYR A 138 -6.75 -6.52 4.85
C TYR A 138 -5.71 -6.87 5.91
N ASN A 139 -6.15 -7.57 6.95
CA ASN A 139 -5.33 -7.99 8.07
C ASN A 139 -5.23 -9.52 8.10
N SER A 140 -4.08 -10.06 7.74
CA SER A 140 -3.82 -11.51 7.72
C SER A 140 -3.64 -12.13 9.11
N SER A 141 -3.58 -11.33 10.17
CA SER A 141 -3.35 -11.80 11.55
C SER A 141 -4.48 -11.37 12.49
N SER A 142 -5.72 -11.34 12.00
CA SER A 142 -6.90 -11.01 12.81
C SER A 142 -7.32 -12.16 13.74
N ARG A 143 -6.36 -12.69 14.51
CA ARG A 143 -6.62 -13.69 15.56
C ARG A 143 -7.45 -13.01 16.64
N ARG A 144 -8.77 -13.28 16.68
CA ARG A 144 -9.81 -12.84 17.65
C ARG A 144 -10.91 -11.92 17.11
N GLY A 145 -11.08 -11.80 15.79
CA GLY A 145 -12.28 -11.19 15.19
C GLY A 145 -12.36 -9.66 15.31
N ASP A 146 -11.25 -8.99 15.63
CA ASP A 146 -11.13 -7.54 15.53
C ASP A 146 -9.98 -7.18 14.58
N SER A 147 -10.28 -7.25 13.29
CA SER A 147 -9.33 -6.97 12.20
C SER A 147 -8.81 -5.54 12.18
N LEU A 148 -9.50 -4.62 12.87
CA LEU A 148 -9.11 -3.21 12.96
C LEU A 148 -8.21 -2.91 14.15
N LYS A 149 -8.07 -3.84 15.11
CA LYS A 149 -7.32 -3.64 16.35
C LYS A 149 -5.94 -3.03 16.13
N ASP A 150 -5.18 -3.60 15.20
CA ASP A 150 -3.77 -3.22 14.97
C ASP A 150 -3.64 -1.84 14.32
N ILE A 151 -4.70 -1.36 13.66
CA ILE A 151 -4.70 -0.06 12.97
C ILE A 151 -5.42 1.04 13.75
N ARG A 152 -6.03 0.74 14.91
CA ARG A 152 -6.78 1.73 15.73
C ARG A 152 -6.04 3.05 15.94
N PRO A 153 -4.71 3.09 16.20
CA PRO A 153 -3.97 4.35 16.37
C PRO A 153 -3.92 5.23 15.11
N PHE A 154 -4.12 4.65 13.93
CA PHE A 154 -4.05 5.32 12.63
C PHE A 154 -5.44 5.70 12.09
N ILE A 155 -6.51 5.09 12.61
CA ILE A 155 -7.90 5.37 12.18
C ILE A 155 -8.21 6.89 12.14
N PRO A 156 -7.90 7.70 13.17
CA PRO A 156 -8.25 9.11 13.14
C PRO A 156 -7.61 9.88 11.99
N CYS A 157 -6.32 9.68 11.70
CA CYS A 157 -5.66 10.40 10.61
C CYS A 157 -6.15 9.92 9.24
N ILE A 158 -6.42 8.63 9.08
CA ILE A 158 -7.01 8.06 7.85
C ILE A 158 -8.41 8.63 7.63
N LYS A 159 -9.26 8.66 8.65
CA LYS A 159 -10.64 9.14 8.52
C LYS A 159 -10.74 10.64 8.27
N VAL A 160 -9.85 11.44 8.87
CA VAL A 160 -10.02 12.90 8.97
C VAL A 160 -8.98 13.68 8.17
N LEU A 161 -7.69 13.34 8.27
CA LEU A 161 -6.64 14.10 7.59
C LEU A 161 -6.51 13.68 6.12
N LEU A 162 -6.48 12.38 5.83
CA LEU A 162 -6.37 11.87 4.46
C LEU A 162 -7.38 12.52 3.48
N PRO A 163 -8.69 12.60 3.78
CA PRO A 163 -9.63 13.25 2.86
C PRO A 163 -9.37 14.75 2.68
N LYS A 164 -8.81 15.45 3.67
CA LYS A 164 -8.43 16.86 3.53
C LYS A 164 -7.21 17.03 2.64
N ILE A 165 -6.25 16.10 2.72
CA ILE A 165 -5.12 16.03 1.78
C ILE A 165 -5.62 15.73 0.36
N MET A 166 -6.57 14.80 0.22
CA MET A 166 -7.20 14.50 -1.07
C MET A 166 -7.90 15.72 -1.68
N ASP A 167 -8.60 16.51 -0.87
CA ASP A 167 -9.23 17.76 -1.31
C ASP A 167 -8.19 18.81 -1.70
N TYR A 168 -7.13 18.97 -0.91
CA TYR A 168 -6.04 19.92 -1.19
C TYR A 168 -5.39 19.69 -2.56
N TYR A 169 -5.18 18.42 -2.94
CA TYR A 169 -4.62 18.03 -4.23
C TYR A 169 -5.65 17.77 -5.33
N ASN A 170 -6.93 18.07 -5.10
CA ASN A 170 -8.01 17.84 -6.05
C ASN A 170 -8.05 16.40 -6.60
N VAL A 171 -7.93 15.40 -5.73
CA VAL A 171 -7.91 13.98 -6.13
C VAL A 171 -9.15 13.55 -6.92
N HIS A 172 -10.28 14.24 -6.77
CA HIS A 172 -11.51 13.93 -7.52
C HIS A 172 -11.64 14.70 -8.86
N ALA A 173 -10.62 15.46 -9.28
CA ALA A 173 -10.70 16.34 -10.46
C ALA A 173 -11.06 15.59 -11.75
N ASN A 174 -10.51 14.39 -11.97
CA ASN A 174 -10.70 13.64 -13.22
C ASN A 174 -11.86 12.63 -13.15
N SER A 175 -12.38 12.33 -11.95
CA SER A 175 -13.52 11.42 -11.80
C SER A 175 -14.88 12.11 -12.03
N GLY A 176 -14.91 13.44 -12.00
CA GLY A 176 -16.15 14.22 -12.02
C GLY A 176 -16.96 14.10 -10.72
N GLU A 177 -16.37 13.52 -9.68
CA GLU A 177 -16.99 13.44 -8.36
C GLU A 177 -16.70 14.70 -7.54
N GLU A 178 -17.62 15.03 -6.65
CA GLU A 178 -17.42 16.13 -5.69
C GLU A 178 -16.23 15.85 -4.77
N PRO A 179 -15.54 16.88 -4.25
CA PRO A 179 -14.55 16.72 -3.18
C PRO A 179 -15.12 16.00 -1.94
N MET A 180 -14.25 15.60 -1.01
CA MET A 180 -14.65 15.08 0.30
C MET A 180 -15.44 16.12 1.09
N GLY A 181 -15.08 17.40 1.00
CA GLY A 181 -15.88 18.50 1.55
C GLY A 181 -16.07 18.39 3.05
N GLY A 182 -15.05 17.92 3.77
CA GLY A 182 -15.07 17.70 5.21
C GLY A 182 -15.73 16.39 5.66
N LYS A 183 -16.22 15.55 4.75
CA LYS A 183 -16.70 14.20 5.08
C LYS A 183 -15.52 13.30 5.47
N GLU A 184 -15.76 12.41 6.42
CA GLU A 184 -14.79 11.40 6.81
C GLU A 184 -14.77 10.21 5.83
N LEU A 185 -13.62 9.58 5.66
CA LEU A 185 -13.53 8.28 5.00
C LEU A 185 -14.15 7.18 5.86
N GLN A 186 -14.85 6.24 5.23
CA GLN A 186 -15.26 5.01 5.89
C GLN A 186 -14.07 4.05 6.00
N ILE A 187 -14.04 3.21 7.04
CA ILE A 187 -13.04 2.17 7.20
C ILE A 187 -13.77 0.84 7.40
N GLU A 188 -13.47 -0.12 6.53
CA GLU A 188 -14.07 -1.46 6.57
C GLU A 188 -12.97 -2.53 6.67
N ALA A 189 -13.13 -3.45 7.62
CA ALA A 189 -12.34 -4.67 7.64
C ALA A 189 -12.86 -5.63 6.58
N VAL A 190 -11.95 -6.31 5.88
CA VAL A 190 -12.32 -7.36 4.93
C VAL A 190 -12.29 -8.70 5.65
N GLU A 191 -13.48 -9.21 6.00
CA GLU A 191 -13.64 -10.47 6.74
C GLU A 191 -13.15 -11.69 5.96
N SER A 192 -13.20 -11.64 4.62
CA SER A 192 -12.68 -12.69 3.74
C SER A 192 -11.17 -12.61 3.50
N CYS A 193 -10.44 -11.78 4.25
CA CYS A 193 -8.99 -11.66 4.10
C CYS A 193 -8.30 -12.99 4.43
N PRO A 194 -7.45 -13.53 3.54
CA PRO A 194 -6.64 -14.71 3.82
C PRO A 194 -5.83 -14.56 5.10
N GLN A 195 -5.80 -15.61 5.93
CA GLN A 195 -5.21 -15.58 7.26
C GLN A 195 -3.88 -16.34 7.29
N GLN A 196 -2.87 -15.75 7.95
CA GLN A 196 -1.56 -16.35 8.13
C GLN A 196 -1.54 -17.36 9.28
N THR A 197 -0.84 -18.47 9.08
CA THR A 197 -0.67 -19.52 10.09
C THR A 197 0.56 -19.30 10.97
N ASN A 198 1.58 -18.59 10.46
CA ASN A 198 2.83 -18.28 11.16
C ASN A 198 2.92 -16.78 11.56
N ALA A 199 4.04 -16.38 12.19
CA ALA A 199 4.24 -14.99 12.63
C ALA A 199 4.96 -14.10 11.60
N GLY A 200 5.73 -14.67 10.68
CA GLY A 200 6.68 -13.93 9.83
C GLY A 200 6.14 -13.51 8.46
N ASP A 201 5.02 -14.08 7.99
CA ASP A 201 4.54 -13.87 6.63
C ASP A 201 3.62 -12.68 6.42
N CYS A 202 3.33 -11.87 7.45
CA CYS A 202 2.42 -10.73 7.31
C CYS A 202 2.79 -9.79 6.14
N GLY A 203 4.08 -9.51 5.94
CA GLY A 203 4.55 -8.71 4.80
C GLY A 203 4.31 -9.39 3.44
N MET A 204 4.50 -10.71 3.37
CA MET A 204 4.21 -11.49 2.15
C MET A 204 2.72 -11.51 1.84
N PHE A 205 1.86 -11.66 2.85
CA PHE A 205 0.41 -11.53 2.70
C PHE A 205 0.02 -10.15 2.17
N VAL A 206 0.59 -9.06 2.69
CA VAL A 206 0.34 -7.71 2.18
C VAL A 206 0.67 -7.60 0.68
N LEU A 207 1.87 -8.06 0.27
CA LEU A 207 2.27 -8.00 -1.14
C LEU A 207 1.40 -8.89 -2.03
N LYS A 208 1.04 -10.08 -1.54
CA LYS A 208 0.28 -11.06 -2.32
C LYS A 208 -1.19 -10.67 -2.50
N ILE A 209 -1.82 -10.18 -1.42
CA ILE A 209 -3.18 -9.63 -1.47
C ILE A 209 -3.20 -8.42 -2.41
N ALA A 210 -2.23 -7.51 -2.30
CA ALA A 210 -2.15 -6.37 -3.21
C ALA A 210 -1.99 -6.80 -4.67
N GLU A 211 -1.13 -7.79 -4.95
CA GLU A 211 -0.98 -8.36 -6.30
C GLU A 211 -2.31 -8.90 -6.84
N PHE A 212 -3.03 -9.70 -6.06
CA PHE A 212 -4.29 -10.30 -6.48
C PHE A 212 -5.36 -9.24 -6.77
N LEU A 213 -5.52 -8.26 -5.88
CA LEU A 213 -6.48 -7.16 -6.07
C LEU A 213 -6.15 -6.31 -7.31
N ILE A 214 -4.86 -6.04 -7.55
CA ILE A 214 -4.38 -5.31 -8.72
C ILE A 214 -4.67 -6.08 -10.02
N MET A 215 -4.53 -7.40 -9.97
CA MET A 215 -4.77 -8.30 -11.09
C MET A 215 -6.25 -8.70 -11.25
N ASP A 216 -7.15 -8.13 -10.44
CA ASP A 216 -8.59 -8.43 -10.44
C ASP A 216 -8.88 -9.92 -10.19
N MET A 217 -8.12 -10.50 -9.25
CA MET A 217 -8.20 -11.91 -8.83
C MET A 217 -8.88 -12.04 -7.46
N GLU A 218 -9.63 -13.12 -7.28
CA GLU A 218 -10.25 -13.50 -6.01
C GLU A 218 -9.20 -13.93 -4.98
N LEU A 219 -9.40 -13.54 -3.72
CA LEU A 219 -8.43 -13.79 -2.64
C LEU A 219 -8.44 -15.22 -2.10
N ASP A 220 -9.44 -16.03 -2.46
CA ASP A 220 -9.55 -17.44 -2.06
C ASP A 220 -8.40 -18.30 -2.63
N GLY A 221 -7.75 -17.83 -3.69
CA GLY A 221 -6.54 -18.43 -4.25
C GLY A 221 -5.23 -18.11 -3.50
N ILE A 222 -5.29 -17.50 -2.31
CA ILE A 222 -4.11 -17.26 -1.46
C ILE A 222 -4.11 -18.24 -0.29
N ASP A 223 -3.21 -19.22 -0.35
CA ASP A 223 -2.97 -20.16 0.74
C ASP A 223 -1.70 -19.81 1.52
N ALA A 224 -1.76 -19.93 2.85
CA ALA A 224 -0.61 -19.76 3.73
C ALA A 224 0.51 -20.77 3.42
N ASP A 225 0.16 -21.99 2.97
CA ASP A 225 1.12 -23.03 2.64
C ASP A 225 1.93 -22.71 1.36
N GLU A 226 1.45 -21.78 0.53
CA GLU A 226 2.13 -21.32 -0.68
C GLU A 226 3.10 -20.16 -0.45
N MET A 227 3.10 -19.54 0.75
CA MET A 227 3.98 -18.40 1.07
C MET A 227 5.48 -18.68 0.82
N PRO A 228 6.04 -19.86 1.15
CA PRO A 228 7.42 -20.18 0.82
C PRO A 228 7.70 -20.13 -0.68
N MET A 229 6.77 -20.61 -1.51
CA MET A 229 6.91 -20.58 -2.97
C MET A 229 6.83 -19.14 -3.50
N PHE A 230 5.93 -18.31 -2.98
CA PHE A 230 5.86 -16.90 -3.36
C PHE A 230 7.12 -16.11 -2.98
N ARG A 231 7.71 -16.39 -1.81
CA ARG A 231 9.01 -15.82 -1.39
C ARG A 231 10.12 -16.16 -2.38
N GLN A 232 10.25 -17.44 -2.74
CA GLN A 232 11.27 -17.90 -3.70
C GLN A 232 11.08 -17.25 -5.08
N LYS A 233 9.83 -17.18 -5.54
CA LYS A 233 9.48 -16.52 -6.81
C LYS A 233 9.88 -15.04 -6.79
N MET A 234 9.50 -14.29 -5.75
CA MET A 234 9.83 -12.86 -5.64
C MET A 234 11.33 -12.60 -5.54
N ALA A 235 12.10 -13.51 -4.94
CA ALA A 235 13.56 -13.41 -4.85
C ALA A 235 14.30 -13.73 -6.17
N THR A 236 13.61 -14.32 -7.17
CA THR A 236 14.22 -14.83 -8.41
C THR A 236 13.69 -14.20 -9.70
N GLU A 237 12.56 -13.48 -9.65
CA GLU A 237 12.01 -12.65 -10.75
C GLU A 237 12.78 -11.35 -10.95
#